data_AF-A0A9X1TSK5-F1
#
_entry.id   AF-A0A9X1TSK5-F1
#
_cell.length_a   1.000
_cell.length_b   1.000
_cell.length_c   1.000
_cell.angle_alpha   90.00
_cell.angle_beta   90.00
_cell.angle_gamma   90.00
#
_symmetry.space_group_name_H-M   'P 1'
#
loop_
_entity.id
_entity.type
_entity.pdbx_description
1 polymer ?
#
loop_
_entity_poly.entity_id
_entity_poly.type
_entity_poly.pdbx_seq_one_letter_code
_entity_poly.pdbx_strand_id
1 'polypeptide(L)'
;MQQTFQINPANINAQVIEHILATAKAKFGSRTFRLIIDDEPIAAPVDQKELYKKTLELRELFKDVSVPPNLNLSDLANEMLGE
;
A
#
# COMPACT_ATOMS: atom_id res chain seq x y z
N MET A 1 -21.25 7.60 9.76
CA MET A 1 -19.92 7.74 9.15
C MET A 1 -19.04 6.65 9.72
N GLN A 2 -18.61 5.72 8.88
CA GLN A 2 -17.68 4.65 9.22
C GLN A 2 -16.37 4.97 8.51
N GLN A 3 -15.25 4.93 9.24
CA GLN A 3 -13.92 5.21 8.69
C GLN A 3 -13.02 4.03 9.05
N THR A 4 -12.52 3.34 8.03
CA THR A 4 -11.67 2.15 8.19
C THR A 4 -10.21 2.59 8.11
N PHE A 5 -9.38 2.13 9.05
CA PHE A 5 -7.94 2.33 9.03
C PHE A 5 -7.28 0.98 8.77
N GLN A 6 -6.47 0.88 7.72
CA GLN A 6 -5.65 -0.29 7.45
C GLN A 6 -4.25 -0.02 7.96
N ILE A 7 -3.73 -0.88 8.84
CA ILE A 7 -2.44 -0.72 9.49
C ILE A 7 -1.65 -2.00 9.26
N ASN A 8 -0.40 -1.87 8.82
CA ASN A 8 0.50 -3.02 8.72
C ASN A 8 0.76 -3.59 10.13
N PRO A 9 0.46 -4.87 10.41
CA PRO A 9 0.64 -5.48 11.72
C PRO A 9 2.05 -5.37 12.27
N ALA A 10 3.07 -5.38 11.39
CA ALA A 10 4.48 -5.28 11.79
C ALA A 10 4.83 -3.93 12.43
N ASN A 11 4.00 -2.91 12.21
CA ASN A 11 4.21 -1.56 12.72
C ASN A 11 3.31 -1.23 13.92
N ILE A 12 2.52 -2.18 14.42
CA ILE A 12 1.68 -1.96 15.61
C ILE A 12 2.59 -1.94 16.84
N ASN A 13 2.72 -0.75 17.44
CA ASN A 13 3.35 -0.55 18.73
C ASN A 13 2.49 0.37 19.62
N ALA A 14 2.88 0.53 20.88
CA ALA A 14 2.13 1.34 21.84
C ALA A 14 1.89 2.79 21.34
N GLN A 15 2.86 3.38 20.64
CA GLN A 15 2.75 4.75 20.11
C GLN A 15 1.71 4.85 18.99
N VAL A 16 1.61 3.84 18.13
CA VAL A 16 0.58 3.77 17.08
C VAL A 16 -0.81 3.67 17.68
N ILE A 17 -0.98 2.85 18.74
CA ILE A 17 -2.26 2.73 19.46
C ILE A 17 -2.64 4.08 20.09
N GLU A 18 -1.70 4.73 20.76
CA GLU A 18 -1.92 6.06 21.34
C GLU A 18 -2.32 7.10 20.28
N HIS A 19 -1.65 7.07 19.11
CA HIS A 19 -1.95 7.99 18.02
C HIS A 19 -3.36 7.76 17.44
N ILE A 20 -3.79 6.50 17.29
CA ILE A 20 -5.15 6.16 16.84
C ILE A 20 -6.17 6.67 17.85
N LEU A 21 -5.94 6.44 19.15
CA LEU A 21 -6.83 6.91 20.22
C LEU A 21 -6.91 8.43 20.30
N ALA A 22 -5.78 9.13 20.15
CA ALA A 22 -5.73 10.58 20.11
C ALA A 22 -6.48 11.15 18.90
N THR A 23 -6.28 10.54 17.73
CA THR A 23 -6.98 10.92 16.49
C THR A 23 -8.48 10.66 16.58
N ALA A 24 -8.88 9.53 17.17
CA ALA A 24 -10.28 9.20 17.40
C ALA A 24 -10.95 10.21 18.34
N LYS A 25 -10.29 10.56 19.47
CA LYS A 25 -10.76 11.60 20.37
C LYS A 25 -10.90 12.95 19.68
N ALA A 26 -9.92 13.36 18.88
CA ALA A 26 -9.94 14.64 18.18
C ALA A 26 -11.06 14.70 17.11
N LYS A 27 -11.28 13.61 16.37
CA LYS A 27 -12.24 13.58 15.24
C LYS A 27 -13.67 13.28 15.64
N PHE A 28 -13.91 12.45 16.65
CA PHE A 28 -15.27 12.05 17.00
C PHE A 28 -15.66 12.29 18.47
N GLY A 29 -14.83 13.01 19.22
CA GLY A 29 -15.16 13.56 20.54
C GLY A 29 -15.45 12.48 21.58
N SER A 30 -16.53 12.66 22.33
CA SER A 30 -16.99 11.78 23.43
C SER A 30 -17.80 10.56 22.99
N ARG A 31 -17.74 10.17 21.70
CA ARG A 31 -18.47 9.01 21.19
C ARG A 31 -17.77 7.71 21.58
N THR A 32 -18.53 6.62 21.70
CA THR A 32 -17.98 5.29 21.95
C THR A 32 -17.34 4.74 20.67
N PHE A 33 -16.08 4.31 20.75
CA PHE A 33 -15.34 3.71 19.64
C PHE A 33 -15.22 2.20 19.83
N ARG A 34 -15.35 1.45 18.74
CA ARG A 34 -15.09 0.01 18.67
C ARG A 34 -13.94 -0.20 17.69
N LEU A 35 -12.84 -0.78 18.18
CA LEU A 35 -11.75 -1.28 17.34
C LEU A 35 -12.11 -2.72 16.93
N ILE A 36 -12.09 -3.01 15.63
CA ILE A 36 -12.30 -4.35 15.09
C ILE A 36 -10.99 -4.75 14.42
N ILE A 37 -10.47 -5.92 14.79
CA ILE A 37 -9.31 -6.53 14.16
C ILE A 37 -9.87 -7.70 13.36
N ASP A 38 -9.89 -7.54 12.04
CA ASP A 38 -10.23 -8.61 11.11
C ASP A 38 -8.93 -9.18 10.55
N ASP A 39 -8.83 -10.51 10.57
CA ASP A 39 -7.80 -11.21 9.80
C ASP A 39 -8.20 -11.12 8.33
N GLU A 40 -7.68 -10.12 7.62
CA GLU A 40 -7.77 -10.10 6.17
C GLU A 40 -7.01 -11.34 5.65
N PRO A 41 -7.66 -12.20 4.85
CA PRO A 41 -6.95 -13.31 4.24
C PRO A 41 -5.79 -12.74 3.44
N ILE A 42 -4.57 -13.15 3.79
CA ILE A 42 -3.37 -12.85 3.01
C ILE A 42 -3.72 -13.24 1.58
N ALA A 43 -3.72 -12.24 0.68
CA ALA A 43 -4.06 -12.46 -0.72
C ALA A 43 -3.29 -13.69 -1.20
N ALA A 44 -4.01 -14.68 -1.72
CA ALA A 44 -3.40 -15.92 -2.16
C ALA A 44 -2.23 -15.58 -3.10
N PRO A 45 -1.08 -16.29 -3.00
CA PRO A 45 0.03 -16.05 -3.90
C PRO A 45 -0.50 -16.08 -5.34
N VAL A 46 -0.26 -14.98 -6.06
CA VAL A 46 -0.80 -14.77 -7.40
C VAL A 46 -0.34 -15.92 -8.29
N ASP A 47 -1.28 -16.59 -8.94
CA ASP A 47 -0.96 -17.71 -9.83
C ASP A 47 -0.02 -17.22 -10.95
N GLN A 48 1.04 -17.99 -11.22
CA GLN A 48 2.07 -17.59 -12.19
C GLN A 48 1.50 -17.35 -13.58
N LYS A 49 0.41 -18.04 -13.96
CA LYS A 49 -0.26 -17.84 -15.25
C LYS A 49 -1.02 -16.52 -15.30
N GLU A 50 -1.63 -16.10 -14.19
CA GLU A 50 -2.27 -14.79 -14.09
C GLU A 50 -1.23 -13.67 -14.10
N LEU A 51 -0.12 -13.87 -13.40
CA LEU A 51 1.00 -12.92 -13.39
C LEU A 51 1.58 -12.77 -14.81
N TYR A 52 1.78 -13.88 -15.52
CA TYR A 52 2.24 -13.86 -16.92
C TYR A 52 1.28 -13.09 -17.84
N LYS A 53 -0.04 -13.30 -17.71
CA LYS A 53 -1.04 -12.55 -18.50
C LYS A 53 -0.96 -11.04 -18.26
N LYS A 54 -0.90 -10.62 -16.98
CA LYS A 54 -0.76 -9.20 -16.62
C LYS A 54 0.52 -8.59 -17.17
N THR A 55 1.62 -9.35 -17.16
CA THR A 55 2.90 -8.90 -17.73
C THR A 55 2.83 -8.75 -19.25
N LEU A 56 2.08 -9.61 -19.96
CA LEU A 56 1.87 -9.46 -21.40
C LEU A 56 1.08 -8.19 -21.74
N GLU A 57 0.04 -7.87 -20.96
CA GLU A 57 -0.71 -6.62 -21.12
C GLU A 57 0.17 -5.39 -20.91
N LEU A 58 1.02 -5.42 -19.88
CA LEU A 58 2.02 -4.36 -19.64
C LEU A 58 3.02 -4.26 -20.78
N ARG A 59 3.53 -5.39 -21.28
CA ARG A 59 4.45 -5.41 -22.42
C ARG A 59 3.83 -4.76 -23.66
N GLU A 60 2.56 -5.04 -23.94
CA GLU A 60 1.84 -4.39 -25.05
C GLU A 60 1.67 -2.89 -24.83
N LEU A 61 1.38 -2.46 -23.60
CA LEU A 61 1.26 -1.04 -23.26
C LEU A 61 2.57 -0.27 -23.48
N PHE A 62 3.71 -0.91 -23.20
CA PHE A 62 5.04 -0.30 -23.29
C PHE A 62 5.79 -0.63 -24.60
N LYS A 63 5.15 -1.30 -25.57
CA LYS A 63 5.83 -1.79 -26.79
C LYS A 63 6.46 -0.67 -27.64
N ASP A 64 5.85 0.52 -27.60
CA ASP A 64 6.26 1.69 -28.38
C ASP A 64 7.13 2.65 -27.54
N VAL A 65 7.42 2.31 -26.29
CA VAL A 65 8.28 3.13 -25.42
C VAL A 65 9.75 2.85 -25.73
N SER A 66 10.41 3.84 -26.30
CA SER A 66 11.85 3.81 -26.51
C SER A 66 12.56 4.14 -25.20
N VAL A 67 13.23 3.15 -24.61
CA VAL A 67 14.08 3.35 -23.43
C VAL A 67 15.49 3.66 -23.93
N PRO A 68 16.05 4.85 -23.62
CA PRO A 68 17.41 5.18 -24.00
C PRO A 68 18.40 4.16 -23.41
N PRO A 69 19.35 3.63 -24.19
CA PRO A 69 20.29 2.62 -23.70
C PRO A 69 21.27 3.15 -22.63
N ASN A 70 21.39 4.46 -22.53
CA ASN A 70 22.16 5.18 -21.51
C ASN A 70 21.30 5.65 -20.33
N LEU A 71 20.02 5.25 -20.26
CA LEU A 71 19.15 5.62 -19.16
C LEU A 71 19.59 4.88 -17.89
N ASN A 72 20.03 5.63 -16.88
CA ASN A 72 20.34 5.05 -15.59
C ASN A 72 19.04 4.83 -14.81
N LEU A 73 18.53 3.60 -14.87
CA LEU A 73 17.31 3.19 -14.16
C LEU A 73 17.45 3.30 -12.64
N SER A 74 18.67 3.21 -12.10
CA SER A 74 18.93 3.35 -10.66
C SER A 74 18.74 4.79 -10.20
N ASP A 75 19.17 5.77 -10.99
CA ASP A 75 19.00 7.20 -10.66
C ASP A 75 17.51 7.59 -10.71
N LEU A 76 16.78 7.11 -11.74
CA LEU A 76 15.34 7.30 -11.86
C LEU A 76 14.54 6.66 -10.71
N ALA A 77 14.94 5.47 -10.27
CA ALA A 77 14.28 4.80 -9.14
C ALA A 77 14.49 5.58 -7.84
N ASN A 78 15.66 6.18 -7.65
CA ASN A 78 15.96 7.01 -6.48
C ASN A 78 15.25 8.36 -6.50
N GLU A 79 15.05 8.98 -7.68
CA GLU A 79 14.22 10.19 -7.81
C GLU A 79 12.74 9.91 -7.52
N MET A 80 12.21 8.77 -7.96
CA MET A 80 10.80 8.39 -7.70
C MET A 80 10.53 7.97 -6.24
N LEU A 81 11.55 7.50 -5.53
CA LEU A 81 11.49 7.12 -4.11
C LEU A 81 12.00 8.25 -3.19
N GLY A 82 12.47 9.35 -3.77
CA GLY A 82 13.02 10.52 -3.10
C GLY A 82 12.03 11.68 -3.11
N GLU A 83 11.05 11.60 -2.20
CA GLU A 83 10.28 12.64 -1.48
C GLU A 83 8.84 12.19 -1.19
#